data_AF-A0A962WRG7-F1
#
_entry.id   AF-A0A962WRG7-F1
#
_cell.length_a   1.000
_cell.length_b   1.000
_cell.length_c   1.000
_cell.angle_alpha   90.00
_cell.angle_beta   90.00
_cell.angle_gamma   90.00
#
_symmetry.space_group_name_H-M   'P 1'
#
loop_
_entity.id
_entity.type
_entity.pdbx_description
1 polymer ?
#
loop_
_entity_poly.entity_id
_entity_poly.type
_entity_poly.pdbx_seq_one_letter_code
_entity_poly.pdbx_strand_id
1 'polypeptide(L)'
;MSEDVLTWSAREAATVAAPLARTRRSRGWLRPRPPARQGAWRLDWLDSIHHVDAATWDALVGDGAITRSHAYLAAIEDAGLPGGRQFYAVLRDERGIVAHACVYLVETDFAQLMPRWVQRLAGVVRRAWPRFLRARITECASPLTAGSSISLRQDASLRTVVEHLERGMAALAAREGSGLIVLRDFPAADSAATDVLCRRGFKRVANLPLARVAVRWASYAEYEAALRGRYRKDLRRRLRRAERAGRRVVTVHDFGAGAARWAAQVEAVYAAAPGFKRERLCPAYYETMNRLPGAASRLVVVEQDGRPLAHGMVLV
;
A
#
# COMPACT_ATOMS: atom_id res chain seq x y z
N MET A 1 -13.86 -19.34 21.27
CA MET A 1 -14.45 -20.67 21.02
C MET A 1 -14.95 -20.68 19.59
N SER A 2 -14.62 -21.75 18.89
CA SER A 2 -14.85 -22.06 17.47
C SER A 2 -13.96 -21.35 16.46
N GLU A 3 -12.89 -22.07 16.10
CA GLU A 3 -12.22 -22.04 14.80
C GLU A 3 -13.21 -22.47 13.72
N ASP A 4 -13.32 -21.72 12.63
CA ASP A 4 -13.94 -22.22 11.40
C ASP A 4 -12.86 -22.33 10.32
N VAL A 5 -12.45 -23.59 10.12
CA VAL A 5 -11.62 -24.09 9.04
C VAL A 5 -12.52 -24.21 7.81
N LEU A 6 -12.37 -23.35 6.81
CA LEU A 6 -13.08 -23.49 5.54
C LEU A 6 -12.28 -24.39 4.58
N THR A 7 -12.69 -25.66 4.53
CA THR A 7 -12.30 -26.64 3.52
C THR A 7 -12.97 -26.34 2.18
N TRP A 8 -12.18 -26.34 1.11
CA TRP A 8 -12.61 -26.19 -0.29
C TRP A 8 -13.10 -27.54 -0.83
N SER A 9 -14.37 -27.61 -1.25
CA SER A 9 -14.98 -28.77 -1.91
C SER A 9 -15.47 -28.36 -3.30
N ALA A 10 -14.89 -28.97 -4.33
CA ALA A 10 -15.29 -28.82 -5.72
C ALA A 10 -16.57 -29.65 -6.00
N ARG A 11 -17.71 -28.96 -6.14
CA ARG A 11 -18.92 -29.40 -6.87
C ARG A 11 -19.93 -28.26 -6.84
N GLU A 12 -20.11 -27.61 -8.00
CA GLU A 12 -21.40 -27.23 -8.60
C GLU A 12 -21.18 -26.18 -9.69
N ALA A 13 -21.35 -26.64 -10.93
CA ALA A 13 -21.37 -25.89 -12.16
C ALA A 13 -22.79 -25.98 -12.74
N ALA A 14 -23.20 -24.92 -13.48
CA ALA A 14 -24.48 -24.73 -14.18
C ALA A 14 -25.68 -24.50 -13.25
N THR A 15 -26.61 -23.55 -13.46
CA THR A 15 -27.36 -23.13 -14.66
C THR A 15 -28.06 -21.80 -14.26
N VAL A 16 -28.36 -20.76 -15.06
CA VAL A 16 -29.38 -20.62 -16.13
C VAL A 16 -29.30 -19.16 -16.65
N ALA A 17 -29.53 -18.98 -17.95
CA ALA A 17 -29.67 -17.71 -18.65
C ALA A 17 -31.15 -17.29 -18.88
N ALA A 18 -31.35 -15.96 -18.97
CA ALA A 18 -32.43 -15.19 -19.65
C ALA A 18 -33.84 -15.11 -19.00
N PRO A 19 -34.72 -14.11 -19.34
CA PRO A 19 -34.59 -13.03 -20.34
C PRO A 19 -34.88 -11.59 -19.86
N LEU A 20 -34.59 -10.65 -20.76
CA LEU A 20 -34.76 -9.19 -20.70
C LEU A 20 -36.23 -8.74 -20.59
N ALA A 21 -36.50 -7.77 -19.72
CA ALA A 21 -37.71 -6.94 -19.76
C ALA A 21 -37.33 -5.46 -20.00
N ARG A 22 -37.90 -4.89 -21.06
CA ARG A 22 -37.83 -3.47 -21.44
C ARG A 22 -38.76 -2.65 -20.55
N THR A 23 -38.24 -1.57 -19.94
CA THR A 23 -39.05 -0.37 -19.66
C THR A 23 -38.22 0.90 -19.82
N ARG A 24 -38.67 1.74 -20.76
CA ARG A 24 -38.22 3.12 -21.02
C ARG A 24 -38.35 3.97 -19.77
N ARG A 25 -37.33 4.77 -19.45
CA ARG A 25 -37.49 6.15 -18.94
C ARG A 25 -36.33 7.02 -19.40
N SER A 26 -36.72 8.13 -20.02
CA SER A 26 -35.93 9.22 -20.57
C SER A 26 -35.11 9.95 -19.51
N ARG A 27 -33.83 10.22 -19.81
CA ARG A 27 -33.04 11.39 -19.37
C ARG A 27 -31.78 11.48 -20.24
N GLY A 28 -31.40 12.69 -20.62
CA GLY A 28 -30.52 13.01 -21.75
C GLY A 28 -29.24 12.18 -21.83
N TRP A 29 -29.01 11.59 -23.00
CA TRP A 29 -27.77 10.95 -23.35
C TRP A 29 -26.68 12.02 -23.48
N LEU A 30 -25.87 12.19 -22.43
CA LEU A 30 -24.47 12.56 -22.63
C LEU A 30 -23.91 11.52 -23.61
N ARG A 31 -23.61 11.94 -24.85
CA ARG A 31 -22.89 11.09 -25.79
C ARG A 31 -21.66 10.53 -25.05
N PRO A 32 -21.47 9.19 -24.98
CA PRO A 32 -20.18 8.68 -24.54
C PRO A 32 -19.13 9.33 -25.43
N ARG A 33 -18.16 10.03 -24.81
CA ARG A 33 -16.99 10.50 -25.54
C ARG A 33 -16.44 9.29 -26.31
N PRO A 34 -16.20 9.38 -27.63
CA PRO A 34 -15.54 8.30 -28.33
C PRO A 34 -14.24 7.98 -27.59
N PRO A 35 -13.83 6.70 -27.47
CA PRO A 35 -12.53 6.39 -26.89
C PRO A 35 -11.51 7.25 -27.62
N ALA A 36 -10.77 8.05 -26.86
CA ALA A 36 -9.67 8.85 -27.41
C ALA A 36 -8.85 7.91 -28.28
N ARG A 37 -8.59 8.32 -29.54
CA ARG A 37 -7.70 7.59 -30.45
C ARG A 37 -6.46 7.22 -29.62
N GLN A 38 -6.27 5.93 -29.35
CA GLN A 38 -5.13 5.44 -28.58
C GLN A 38 -3.91 5.65 -29.47
N GLY A 39 -3.28 6.83 -29.38
CA GLY A 39 -1.90 6.98 -29.79
C GLY A 39 -1.06 5.94 -29.04
N ALA A 40 0.03 5.48 -29.66
CA ALA A 40 0.90 4.49 -29.04
C ALA A 40 1.44 5.02 -27.70
N TRP A 41 0.97 4.48 -26.58
CA TRP A 41 1.52 4.83 -25.27
C TRP A 41 2.92 4.25 -25.14
N ARG A 42 3.88 5.07 -24.73
CA ARG A 42 5.24 4.64 -24.40
C ARG A 42 5.37 4.47 -22.90
N LEU A 43 5.99 3.38 -22.47
CA LEU A 43 6.37 3.15 -21.07
C LEU A 43 7.86 3.41 -20.90
N ASP A 44 8.21 4.37 -20.05
CA ASP A 44 9.57 4.65 -19.61
C ASP A 44 9.75 4.16 -18.17
N TRP A 45 10.93 3.62 -17.85
CA TRP A 45 11.29 3.25 -16.48
C TRP A 45 12.35 4.21 -15.96
N LEU A 46 12.06 4.85 -14.83
CA LEU A 46 13.04 5.60 -14.05
C LEU A 46 13.51 4.71 -12.90
N ASP A 47 14.80 4.72 -12.59
CA ASP A 47 15.39 4.03 -11.44
C ASP A 47 15.56 4.93 -10.21
N SER A 48 15.14 6.19 -10.31
CA SER A 48 15.03 7.14 -9.22
C SER A 48 13.84 8.07 -9.44
N ILE A 49 13.12 8.41 -8.37
CA ILE A 49 12.02 9.38 -8.43
C ILE A 49 12.55 10.77 -8.77
N HIS A 50 13.79 11.06 -8.40
CA HIS A 50 14.47 12.34 -8.66
C HIS A 50 14.76 12.58 -10.15
N HIS A 51 14.56 11.58 -11.02
CA HIS A 51 14.64 11.73 -12.47
C HIS A 51 13.38 12.33 -13.11
N VAL A 52 12.36 12.65 -12.31
CA VAL A 52 11.17 13.38 -12.75
C VAL A 52 10.88 14.52 -11.78
N ASP A 53 10.49 15.67 -12.31
CA ASP A 53 10.09 16.81 -11.49
C ASP A 53 8.85 16.50 -10.64
N ALA A 54 8.83 17.02 -9.41
CA ALA A 54 7.75 16.80 -8.46
C ALA A 54 6.41 17.31 -8.97
N ALA A 55 6.35 18.51 -9.55
CA ALA A 55 5.09 19.07 -10.07
C ALA A 55 4.54 18.23 -11.22
N THR A 56 5.43 17.70 -12.08
CA THR A 56 5.10 16.83 -13.20
C THR A 56 4.55 15.47 -12.75
N TRP A 57 5.15 14.88 -11.71
CA TRP A 57 4.67 13.63 -11.12
C TRP A 57 3.34 13.85 -10.37
N ASP A 58 3.30 14.85 -9.49
CA ASP A 58 2.16 15.12 -8.62
C ASP A 58 0.92 15.63 -9.37
N ALA A 59 1.06 16.07 -10.63
CA ALA A 59 -0.07 16.47 -11.47
C ALA A 59 -1.12 15.35 -11.68
N LEU A 60 -0.74 14.07 -11.54
CA LEU A 60 -1.65 12.93 -11.62
C LEU A 60 -2.00 12.36 -10.23
N VAL A 61 -1.34 12.83 -9.18
CA VAL A 61 -1.59 12.42 -7.79
C VAL A 61 -2.79 13.21 -7.29
N GLY A 62 -3.98 12.63 -7.42
CA GLY A 62 -5.21 13.24 -6.90
C GLY A 62 -5.18 13.44 -5.38
N ASP A 63 -6.10 14.27 -4.87
CA ASP A 63 -6.23 14.61 -3.45
C ASP A 63 -6.29 13.37 -2.56
N GLY A 64 -5.63 13.44 -1.39
CA GLY A 64 -5.66 12.37 -0.38
C GLY A 64 -4.84 11.12 -0.74
N ALA A 65 -3.94 11.21 -1.71
CA ALA A 65 -3.04 10.12 -2.11
C ALA A 65 -1.56 10.43 -1.87
N ILE A 66 -1.24 11.03 -0.71
CA ILE A 66 0.12 11.39 -0.30
C ILE A 66 1.11 10.22 -0.44
N THR A 67 0.67 8.97 -0.26
CA THR A 67 1.50 7.76 -0.41
C THR A 67 1.90 7.42 -1.86
N ARG A 68 1.45 8.24 -2.83
CA ARG A 68 1.89 8.23 -4.23
C ARG A 68 2.62 9.51 -4.63
N SER A 69 2.71 10.51 -3.75
CA SER A 69 3.34 11.79 -4.11
C SER A 69 4.84 11.63 -4.32
N HIS A 70 5.41 12.54 -5.10
CA HIS A 70 6.84 12.60 -5.32
C HIS A 70 7.59 12.73 -3.98
N ALA A 71 7.15 13.63 -3.10
CA ALA A 71 7.79 13.87 -1.80
C ALA A 71 7.79 12.62 -0.90
N TYR A 72 6.71 11.83 -0.91
CA TYR A 72 6.64 10.58 -0.16
C TYR A 72 7.59 9.52 -0.73
N LEU A 73 7.54 9.30 -2.04
CA LEU A 73 8.39 8.30 -2.69
C LEU A 73 9.87 8.64 -2.57
N ALA A 74 10.23 9.92 -2.69
CA ALA A 74 11.57 10.43 -2.44
C ALA A 74 12.02 10.17 -1.00
N ALA A 75 11.13 10.33 -0.01
CA ALA A 75 11.47 10.00 1.38
C ALA A 75 11.79 8.51 1.58
N ILE A 76 11.00 7.62 0.96
CA ILE A 76 11.26 6.18 1.05
C ILE A 76 12.55 5.80 0.32
N GLU A 77 12.79 6.36 -0.86
CA GLU A 77 14.01 6.11 -1.66
C GLU A 77 15.26 6.60 -0.92
N ASP A 78 15.26 7.86 -0.45
CA ASP A 78 16.37 8.48 0.27
C ASP A 78 16.66 7.78 1.61
N ALA A 79 15.65 7.18 2.24
CA ALA A 79 15.83 6.41 3.47
C ALA A 79 16.65 5.14 3.26
N GLY A 80 16.77 4.64 2.02
CA GLY A 80 17.57 3.47 1.69
C GLY A 80 17.16 2.21 2.46
N LEU A 81 15.85 1.97 2.57
CA LEU A 81 15.34 0.87 3.39
C LEU A 81 15.92 -0.49 2.95
N PRO A 82 16.30 -1.38 3.90
CA PRO A 82 16.90 -2.65 3.55
C PRO A 82 15.99 -3.51 2.67
N GLY A 83 16.54 -4.04 1.58
CA GLY A 83 15.90 -5.11 0.82
C GLY A 83 14.98 -4.66 -0.30
N GLY A 84 14.98 -3.38 -0.71
CA GLY A 84 14.24 -2.98 -1.90
C GLY A 84 14.84 -1.83 -2.68
N ARG A 85 14.85 -2.02 -4.01
CA ARG A 85 15.18 -1.01 -5.01
C ARG A 85 13.89 -0.59 -5.68
N GLN A 86 13.68 0.71 -5.81
CA GLN A 86 12.51 1.31 -6.40
C GLN A 86 12.74 1.59 -7.89
N PHE A 87 11.67 1.53 -8.65
CA PHE A 87 11.56 1.88 -10.05
C PHE A 87 10.23 2.59 -10.26
N TYR A 88 10.20 3.51 -11.21
CA TYR A 88 9.04 4.34 -11.47
C TYR A 88 8.65 4.17 -12.92
N ALA A 89 7.50 3.54 -13.14
CA ALA A 89 6.91 3.41 -14.45
C ALA A 89 6.24 4.74 -14.81
N VAL A 90 6.56 5.29 -15.98
CA VAL A 90 5.94 6.50 -16.51
C VAL A 90 5.40 6.21 -17.90
N LEU A 91 4.06 6.21 -18.03
CA LEU A 91 3.39 6.05 -19.31
C LEU A 91 3.11 7.42 -19.92
N ARG A 92 3.46 7.59 -21.20
CA ARG A 92 3.30 8.84 -21.93
C ARG A 92 2.54 8.64 -23.23
N ASP A 93 1.73 9.64 -23.58
CA ASP A 93 1.18 9.85 -24.91
C ASP A 93 1.68 11.19 -25.48
N GLU A 94 1.15 11.60 -26.63
CA GLU A 94 1.50 12.86 -27.30
C GLU A 94 1.25 14.11 -26.42
N ARG A 95 0.42 14.01 -25.38
CA ARG A 95 0.06 15.12 -24.49
C ARG A 95 0.85 15.12 -23.18
N GLY A 96 1.72 14.15 -22.95
CA GLY A 96 2.54 14.03 -21.74
C GLY A 96 2.24 12.77 -20.93
N ILE A 97 2.40 12.85 -19.60
CA ILE A 97 2.20 11.69 -18.71
C ILE A 97 0.71 11.35 -18.65
N VAL A 98 0.41 10.08 -18.92
CA VAL A 98 -0.94 9.50 -18.87
C VAL A 98 -1.15 8.72 -17.58
N ALA A 99 -0.10 8.05 -17.10
CA ALA A 99 -0.11 7.33 -15.85
C ALA A 99 1.32 7.16 -15.33
N HIS A 100 1.45 6.97 -14.03
CA HIS A 100 2.70 6.57 -13.43
C HIS A 100 2.45 5.61 -12.26
N ALA A 101 3.46 4.83 -11.90
CA ALA A 101 3.38 3.90 -10.78
C ALA A 101 4.74 3.70 -10.12
N CYS A 102 4.74 3.50 -8.80
CA CYS A 102 5.89 2.98 -8.08
C CYS A 102 5.89 1.44 -8.15
N VAL A 103 7.05 0.90 -8.48
CA VAL A 103 7.36 -0.53 -8.49
C VAL A 103 8.63 -0.74 -7.67
N TYR A 104 8.68 -1.76 -6.82
CA TYR A 104 9.87 -2.06 -6.06
C TYR A 104 10.19 -3.55 -6.09
N LEU A 105 11.48 -3.86 -5.94
CA LEU A 105 11.94 -5.20 -5.69
C LEU A 105 11.88 -5.48 -4.19
N VAL A 106 11.42 -6.65 -3.81
CA VAL A 106 11.51 -7.11 -2.42
C VAL A 106 11.94 -8.57 -2.39
N GLU A 107 12.83 -8.91 -1.47
CA GLU A 107 13.15 -10.31 -1.17
C GLU A 107 12.30 -10.79 -0.01
N THR A 108 11.43 -11.76 -0.27
CA THR A 108 10.53 -12.33 0.74
C THR A 108 10.98 -13.73 1.13
N ASP A 109 11.09 -13.96 2.43
CA ASP A 109 11.27 -15.28 3.02
C ASP A 109 9.90 -15.90 3.34
N PHE A 110 9.44 -16.79 2.47
CA PHE A 110 8.16 -17.48 2.64
C PHE A 110 8.15 -18.46 3.81
N ALA A 111 9.31 -18.88 4.33
CA ALA A 111 9.33 -19.73 5.52
C ALA A 111 8.71 -19.02 6.73
N GLN A 112 8.79 -17.69 6.81
CA GLN A 112 8.16 -16.91 7.89
C GLN A 112 6.64 -17.09 7.97
N LEU A 113 6.00 -17.45 6.86
CA LEU A 113 4.56 -17.69 6.78
C LEU A 113 4.18 -19.12 7.19
N MET A 114 5.16 -20.00 7.35
CA MET A 114 4.95 -21.41 7.64
C MET A 114 5.01 -21.70 9.15
N PRO A 115 4.48 -22.84 9.63
CA PRO A 115 4.63 -23.27 11.00
C PRO A 115 6.09 -23.34 11.47
N ARG A 116 6.34 -23.15 12.77
CA ARG A 116 7.70 -23.09 13.35
C ARG A 116 8.58 -24.30 13.02
N TRP A 117 8.01 -25.48 12.89
CA TRP A 117 8.76 -26.69 12.54
C TRP A 117 9.27 -26.63 11.09
N VAL A 118 8.48 -26.11 10.15
CA VAL A 118 8.88 -25.88 8.75
C VAL A 118 9.98 -24.83 8.68
N GLN A 119 9.88 -23.76 9.48
CA GLN A 119 10.92 -22.72 9.57
C GLN A 119 12.29 -23.30 9.98
N ARG A 120 12.30 -24.19 10.98
CA ARG A 120 13.53 -24.87 11.43
C ARG A 120 14.11 -25.75 10.33
N LEU A 121 13.27 -26.55 9.68
CA LEU A 121 13.69 -27.42 8.57
C LEU A 121 14.25 -26.59 7.40
N ALA A 122 13.58 -25.50 7.03
CA ALA A 122 14.06 -24.57 6.01
C ALA A 122 15.44 -24.00 6.38
N GLY A 123 15.68 -23.69 7.67
CA GLY A 123 16.99 -23.27 8.16
C GLY A 123 18.09 -24.32 7.97
N VAL A 124 17.78 -25.61 8.09
CA VAL A 124 18.72 -26.71 7.82
C VAL A 124 19.00 -26.82 6.32
N VAL A 125 17.96 -26.84 5.49
CA VAL A 125 18.09 -26.92 4.02
C VAL A 125 18.89 -25.74 3.48
N ARG A 126 18.76 -24.56 4.09
CA ARG A 126 19.49 -23.35 3.70
C ARG A 126 21.00 -23.42 3.87
N ARG A 127 21.53 -24.38 4.64
CA ARG A 127 22.99 -24.60 4.71
C ARG A 127 23.56 -25.08 3.37
N ALA A 128 22.80 -25.87 2.63
CA ALA A 128 23.17 -26.35 1.30
C ALA A 128 22.58 -25.50 0.17
N TRP A 129 21.38 -24.92 0.38
CA TRP A 129 20.72 -24.06 -0.60
C TRP A 129 20.23 -22.75 0.04
N PRO A 130 21.08 -21.71 0.12
CA PRO A 130 20.78 -20.47 0.85
C PRO A 130 19.51 -19.72 0.41
N ARG A 131 19.06 -19.94 -0.83
CA ARG A 131 17.87 -19.31 -1.41
C ARG A 131 16.58 -20.13 -1.24
N PHE A 132 16.62 -21.27 -0.56
CA PHE A 132 15.44 -22.09 -0.33
C PHE A 132 14.33 -21.29 0.37
N LEU A 133 13.13 -21.26 -0.24
CA LEU A 133 11.96 -20.47 0.17
C LEU A 133 12.17 -18.94 0.22
N ARG A 134 13.20 -18.42 -0.46
CA ARG A 134 13.36 -16.98 -0.68
C ARG A 134 13.07 -16.66 -2.14
N ALA A 135 12.16 -15.73 -2.39
CA ALA A 135 11.92 -15.23 -3.73
C ALA A 135 12.14 -13.72 -3.78
N ARG A 136 12.71 -13.28 -4.90
CA ARG A 136 12.64 -11.89 -5.31
C ARG A 136 11.33 -11.66 -6.02
N ILE A 137 10.66 -10.59 -5.63
CA ILE A 137 9.34 -10.20 -6.11
C ILE A 137 9.44 -8.78 -6.67
N THR A 138 8.85 -8.56 -7.85
CA THR A 138 8.66 -7.23 -8.43
C THR A 138 7.23 -6.79 -8.13
N GLU A 139 7.07 -5.88 -7.18
CA GLU A 139 5.74 -5.44 -6.70
C GLU A 139 5.40 -4.03 -7.22
N CYS A 140 4.21 -3.89 -7.82
CA CYS A 140 3.58 -2.60 -8.07
C CYS A 140 2.57 -2.32 -6.95
N ALA A 141 3.00 -1.52 -5.97
CA ALA A 141 2.25 -1.16 -4.78
C ALA A 141 2.84 0.09 -4.13
N SER A 142 2.09 0.73 -3.22
CA SER A 142 2.70 1.73 -2.35
C SER A 142 3.71 1.05 -1.41
N PRO A 143 4.95 1.58 -1.27
CA PRO A 143 5.88 1.05 -0.28
C PRO A 143 5.32 1.32 1.13
N LEU A 144 5.52 0.38 2.07
CA LEU A 144 5.13 0.46 3.50
C LEU A 144 3.64 0.61 3.84
N THR A 145 2.82 1.22 2.99
CA THR A 145 1.38 1.45 3.22
C THR A 145 0.51 0.59 2.32
N ALA A 146 -0.77 0.45 2.67
CA ALA A 146 -1.73 -0.22 1.81
C ALA A 146 -2.34 0.79 0.83
N GLY A 147 -2.30 0.49 -0.46
CA GLY A 147 -2.84 1.35 -1.50
C GLY A 147 -2.21 1.08 -2.86
N SER A 148 -2.99 1.27 -3.92
CA SER A 148 -2.48 1.24 -5.29
C SER A 148 -1.39 2.30 -5.45
N SER A 149 -0.28 1.96 -6.11
CA SER A 149 0.75 2.94 -6.50
C SER A 149 0.44 3.64 -7.81
N ILE A 150 -0.61 3.23 -8.52
CA ILE A 150 -0.91 3.72 -9.87
C ILE A 150 -1.70 5.03 -9.77
N SER A 151 -1.17 6.09 -10.36
CA SER A 151 -1.87 7.33 -10.65
C SER A 151 -2.13 7.42 -12.15
N LEU A 152 -3.30 7.91 -12.54
CA LEU A 152 -3.69 8.01 -13.94
C LEU A 152 -4.43 9.31 -14.21
N ARG A 153 -4.25 9.84 -15.42
CA ARG A 153 -5.00 10.97 -15.95
C ARG A 153 -6.48 10.60 -16.03
N GLN A 154 -7.36 11.57 -15.83
CA GLN A 154 -8.81 11.35 -15.68
C GLN A 154 -9.48 10.68 -16.89
N ASP A 155 -8.93 10.86 -18.09
CA ASP A 155 -9.42 10.26 -19.34
C ASP A 155 -8.74 8.92 -19.69
N ALA A 156 -7.78 8.47 -18.88
CA ALA A 156 -7.05 7.23 -19.11
C ALA A 156 -7.82 6.01 -18.61
N SER A 157 -7.67 4.89 -19.32
CA SER A 157 -8.25 3.61 -18.93
C SER A 157 -7.29 2.85 -18.02
N LEU A 158 -7.71 2.55 -16.78
CA LEU A 158 -6.94 1.71 -15.86
C LEU A 158 -6.60 0.34 -16.48
N ARG A 159 -7.52 -0.23 -17.28
CA ARG A 159 -7.27 -1.48 -18.02
C ARG A 159 -6.03 -1.33 -18.91
N THR A 160 -6.00 -0.30 -19.76
CA THR A 160 -4.88 -0.06 -20.68
C THR A 160 -3.58 0.21 -19.91
N VAL A 161 -3.63 0.99 -18.82
CA VAL A 161 -2.45 1.25 -17.97
C VAL A 161 -1.89 -0.05 -17.40
N VAL A 162 -2.75 -0.88 -16.80
CA VAL A 162 -2.36 -2.17 -16.21
C VAL A 162 -1.79 -3.11 -17.27
N GLU A 163 -2.31 -3.09 -18.50
CA GLU A 163 -1.78 -3.90 -19.60
C GLU A 163 -0.36 -3.49 -20.03
N HIS A 164 -0.05 -2.20 -20.02
CA HIS A 164 1.30 -1.70 -20.30
C HIS A 164 2.25 -1.96 -19.12
N LEU A 165 1.79 -1.74 -17.89
CA LEU A 165 2.56 -2.03 -16.68
C LEU A 165 2.91 -3.50 -16.59
N GLU A 166 1.96 -4.42 -16.85
CA GLU A 166 2.22 -5.86 -16.81
C GLU A 166 3.34 -6.28 -17.76
N ARG A 167 3.29 -5.85 -19.03
CA ARG A 167 4.35 -6.14 -20.01
C ARG A 167 5.70 -5.55 -19.60
N GLY A 168 5.69 -4.29 -19.14
CA GLY A 168 6.90 -3.62 -18.67
C GLY A 168 7.51 -4.29 -17.44
N MET A 169 6.67 -4.68 -16.49
CA MET A 169 7.07 -5.36 -15.26
C MET A 169 7.62 -6.75 -15.56
N ALA A 170 7.11 -7.46 -16.55
CA ALA A 170 7.69 -8.74 -16.99
C ALA A 170 9.14 -8.58 -17.49
N ALA A 171 9.39 -7.55 -18.30
CA ALA A 171 10.75 -7.22 -18.75
C ALA A 171 11.66 -6.78 -17.58
N LEU A 172 11.14 -5.95 -16.67
CA LEU A 172 11.87 -5.52 -15.48
C LEU A 172 12.20 -6.71 -14.56
N ALA A 173 11.24 -7.60 -14.30
CA ALA A 173 11.43 -8.78 -13.47
C ALA A 173 12.49 -9.71 -14.06
N ALA A 174 12.50 -9.93 -15.37
CA ALA A 174 13.54 -10.70 -16.06
C ALA A 174 14.92 -10.04 -15.89
N ARG A 175 15.03 -8.72 -16.07
CA ARG A 175 16.28 -7.97 -15.91
C ARG A 175 16.84 -8.03 -14.49
N GLU A 176 15.98 -7.93 -13.48
CA GLU A 176 16.38 -7.89 -12.07
C GLU A 176 16.45 -9.30 -11.42
N GLY A 177 16.20 -10.36 -12.19
CA GLY A 177 16.22 -11.75 -11.71
C GLY A 177 15.14 -12.04 -10.67
N SER A 178 13.96 -11.46 -10.85
CA SER A 178 12.78 -11.65 -10.01
C SER A 178 11.90 -12.77 -10.56
N GLY A 179 11.51 -13.70 -9.69
CA GLY A 179 10.74 -14.90 -10.06
C GLY A 179 9.22 -14.74 -9.90
N LEU A 180 8.77 -13.60 -9.35
CA LEU A 180 7.36 -13.34 -9.09
C LEU A 180 7.03 -11.87 -9.36
N ILE A 181 5.88 -11.64 -9.98
CA ILE A 181 5.34 -10.29 -10.25
C ILE A 181 4.05 -10.15 -9.48
N VAL A 182 3.91 -9.07 -8.73
CA VAL A 182 2.71 -8.77 -7.95
C VAL A 182 2.23 -7.37 -8.31
N LEU A 183 0.97 -7.27 -8.73
CA LEU A 183 0.26 -5.99 -8.78
C LEU A 183 -0.85 -6.09 -7.73
N ARG A 184 -0.86 -5.17 -6.76
CA ARG A 184 -1.72 -5.29 -5.59
C ARG A 184 -2.45 -3.99 -5.27
N ASP A 185 -3.30 -4.10 -4.26
CA ASP A 185 -4.07 -3.00 -3.66
C ASP A 185 -5.07 -2.33 -4.61
N PHE A 186 -5.59 -3.13 -5.54
CA PHE A 186 -6.77 -2.77 -6.32
C PHE A 186 -8.04 -2.85 -5.47
N PRO A 187 -8.80 -1.74 -5.36
CA PRO A 187 -10.16 -1.77 -4.84
C PRO A 187 -11.04 -2.78 -5.58
N ALA A 188 -12.04 -3.33 -4.89
CA ALA A 188 -13.01 -4.25 -5.52
C ALA A 188 -13.72 -3.63 -6.74
N ALA A 189 -13.93 -2.31 -6.74
CA ALA A 189 -14.48 -1.54 -7.86
C ALA A 189 -13.64 -1.64 -9.14
N ASP A 190 -12.33 -1.87 -9.02
CA ASP A 190 -11.39 -1.95 -10.15
C ASP A 190 -11.23 -3.40 -10.67
N SER A 191 -12.01 -4.35 -10.15
CA SER A 191 -11.88 -5.77 -10.53
C SER A 191 -12.04 -5.99 -12.03
N ALA A 192 -13.06 -5.37 -12.64
CA ALA A 192 -13.32 -5.50 -14.08
C ALA A 192 -12.15 -4.97 -14.94
N ALA A 193 -11.53 -3.85 -14.53
CA ALA A 193 -10.39 -3.26 -15.23
C ALA A 193 -9.15 -4.16 -15.14
N THR A 194 -8.98 -4.86 -14.02
CA THR A 194 -7.82 -5.72 -13.73
C THR A 194 -7.97 -7.16 -14.22
N ASP A 195 -9.15 -7.61 -14.64
CA ASP A 195 -9.39 -8.98 -15.14
C ASP A 195 -8.52 -9.37 -16.35
N VAL A 196 -7.99 -8.39 -17.08
CA VAL A 196 -7.04 -8.66 -18.17
C VAL A 196 -5.77 -9.35 -17.65
N LEU A 197 -5.33 -9.07 -16.43
CA LEU A 197 -4.18 -9.74 -15.80
C LEU A 197 -4.43 -11.24 -15.66
N CYS A 198 -5.65 -11.64 -15.29
CA CYS A 198 -6.01 -13.06 -15.15
C CYS A 198 -5.92 -13.80 -16.49
N ARG A 199 -6.30 -13.14 -17.59
CA ARG A 199 -6.13 -13.69 -18.94
C ARG A 199 -4.67 -13.80 -19.38
N ARG A 200 -3.76 -13.11 -18.71
CA ARG A 200 -2.30 -13.15 -18.92
C ARG A 200 -1.56 -14.01 -17.90
N GLY A 201 -2.28 -14.88 -17.17
CA GLY A 201 -1.69 -15.87 -16.28
C GLY A 201 -1.58 -15.44 -14.81
N PHE A 202 -1.94 -14.20 -14.46
CA PHE A 202 -2.00 -13.78 -13.06
C PHE A 202 -3.12 -14.51 -12.31
N LYS A 203 -2.89 -14.76 -11.02
CA LYS A 203 -3.93 -15.25 -10.11
C LYS A 203 -4.37 -14.13 -9.18
N ARG A 204 -5.68 -13.89 -9.11
CA ARG A 204 -6.27 -12.95 -8.17
C ARG A 204 -6.29 -13.59 -6.79
N VAL A 205 -5.73 -12.90 -5.80
CA VAL A 205 -5.71 -13.32 -4.40
C VAL A 205 -6.27 -12.19 -3.55
N ALA A 206 -7.09 -12.51 -2.56
CA ALA A 206 -7.57 -11.51 -1.61
C ALA A 206 -6.41 -11.00 -0.74
N ASN A 207 -6.23 -9.68 -0.68
CA ASN A 207 -5.25 -9.08 0.22
C ASN A 207 -5.84 -8.94 1.64
N LEU A 208 -4.98 -8.63 2.62
CA LEU A 208 -5.37 -8.36 4.00
C LEU A 208 -6.45 -7.26 4.07
N PRO A 209 -7.43 -7.39 4.99
CA PRO A 209 -8.51 -6.42 5.11
C PRO A 209 -7.96 -5.05 5.48
N LEU A 210 -8.24 -4.05 4.65
CA LEU A 210 -7.91 -2.66 4.92
C LEU A 210 -9.04 -2.00 5.72
N ALA A 211 -8.74 -1.60 6.96
CA ALA A 211 -9.67 -0.80 7.74
C ALA A 211 -9.72 0.64 7.20
N ARG A 212 -10.89 1.06 6.73
CA ARG A 212 -11.16 2.44 6.31
C ARG A 212 -12.23 3.04 7.21
N VAL A 213 -11.94 4.21 7.77
CA VAL A 213 -12.90 4.97 8.58
C VAL A 213 -13.16 6.30 7.88
N ALA A 214 -14.41 6.52 7.47
CA ALA A 214 -14.83 7.82 6.98
C ALA A 214 -14.92 8.79 8.17
N VAL A 215 -14.00 9.75 8.24
CA VAL A 215 -14.02 10.81 9.25
C VAL A 215 -15.08 11.82 8.84
N ARG A 216 -16.27 11.70 9.43
CA ARG A 216 -17.47 12.51 9.11
C ARG A 216 -17.90 13.45 10.24
N TRP A 217 -17.13 13.47 11.32
CA TRP A 217 -17.44 14.22 12.54
C TRP A 217 -16.64 15.51 12.55
N ALA A 218 -17.26 16.61 12.95
CA ALA A 218 -16.62 17.91 13.05
C ALA A 218 -15.75 18.05 14.30
N SER A 219 -15.93 17.16 15.29
CA SER A 219 -15.14 17.16 16.52
C SER A 219 -14.97 15.76 17.11
N TYR A 220 -13.98 15.63 18.00
CA TYR A 220 -13.80 14.41 18.79
C TYR A 220 -15.02 14.09 19.67
N ALA A 221 -15.66 15.11 20.25
CA ALA A 221 -16.85 14.95 21.08
C ALA A 221 -18.01 14.34 20.27
N GLU A 222 -18.19 14.79 19.03
CA GLU A 222 -19.20 14.24 18.13
C GLU A 222 -18.88 12.80 17.70
N TYR A 223 -17.60 12.50 17.39
CA TYR A 223 -17.14 11.13 17.15
C TYR A 223 -17.45 10.21 18.33
N GLU A 224 -17.09 10.63 19.54
CA GLU A 224 -17.37 9.88 20.76
C GLU A 224 -18.88 9.68 20.96
N ALA A 225 -19.68 10.72 20.71
CA ALA A 225 -21.13 10.68 20.82
C ALA A 225 -21.79 9.72 19.80
N ALA A 226 -21.15 9.46 18.66
CA ALA A 226 -21.61 8.51 17.66
C ALA A 226 -21.31 7.05 18.00
N LEU A 227 -20.42 6.76 18.95
CA LEU A 227 -20.08 5.38 19.34
C LEU A 227 -21.24 4.70 20.09
N ARG A 228 -21.47 3.41 19.85
CA ARG A 228 -22.43 2.62 20.67
C ARG A 228 -22.03 2.68 22.15
N GLY A 229 -23.01 2.69 23.05
CA GLY A 229 -22.80 2.92 24.49
C GLY A 229 -21.70 2.06 25.11
N ARG A 230 -21.61 0.76 24.74
CA ARG A 230 -20.53 -0.14 25.17
C ARG A 230 -19.13 0.35 24.76
N TYR A 231 -18.92 0.68 23.49
CA TYR A 231 -17.62 1.15 22.98
C TYR A 231 -17.27 2.53 23.55
N ARG A 232 -18.25 3.41 23.69
CA ARG A 232 -18.07 4.72 24.32
C ARG A 232 -17.62 4.59 25.78
N LYS A 233 -18.28 3.73 26.57
CA LYS A 233 -17.89 3.44 27.96
C LYS A 233 -16.49 2.83 28.04
N ASP A 234 -16.14 1.97 27.09
CA ASP A 234 -14.81 1.36 27.01
C ASP A 234 -13.72 2.40 26.70
N LEU A 235 -13.93 3.22 25.67
CA LEU A 235 -13.04 4.31 25.26
C LEU A 235 -12.78 5.27 26.44
N ARG A 236 -13.85 5.81 27.05
CA ARG A 236 -13.76 6.68 28.23
C ARG A 236 -12.99 6.06 29.38
N ARG A 237 -13.20 4.76 29.64
CA ARG A 237 -12.49 4.04 30.71
C ARG A 237 -11.00 3.96 30.41
N ARG A 238 -10.61 3.66 29.16
CA ARG A 238 -9.20 3.59 28.73
C ARG A 238 -8.51 4.95 28.79
N LEU A 239 -9.17 6.01 28.31
CA LEU A 239 -8.64 7.37 28.36
C LEU A 239 -8.42 7.84 29.80
N ARG A 240 -9.42 7.70 30.67
CA ARG A 240 -9.25 8.03 32.10
C ARG A 240 -8.13 7.24 32.77
N ARG A 241 -7.94 5.96 32.40
CA ARG A 241 -6.83 5.16 32.92
C ARG A 241 -5.48 5.70 32.43
N ALA A 242 -5.40 6.13 31.17
CA ALA A 242 -4.19 6.75 30.62
C ALA A 242 -3.90 8.09 31.31
N GLU A 243 -4.89 8.95 31.46
CA GLU A 243 -4.77 10.25 32.15
C GLU A 243 -4.31 10.08 33.60
N ARG A 244 -4.91 9.16 34.36
CA ARG A 244 -4.48 8.85 35.74
C ARG A 244 -3.05 8.33 35.84
N ALA A 245 -2.54 7.74 34.76
CA ALA A 245 -1.16 7.30 34.67
C ALA A 245 -0.21 8.41 34.17
N GLY A 246 -0.68 9.67 34.08
CA GLY A 246 0.12 10.79 33.58
C GLY A 246 0.38 10.76 32.08
N ARG A 247 -0.39 9.96 31.33
CA ARG A 247 -0.18 9.79 29.89
C ARG A 247 -0.97 10.81 29.10
N ARG A 248 -0.32 11.43 28.12
CA ARG A 248 -0.93 12.38 27.19
C ARG A 248 -0.58 12.03 25.75
N VAL A 249 -1.42 12.48 24.82
CA VAL A 249 -1.16 12.37 23.39
C VAL A 249 -0.70 13.73 22.89
N VAL A 250 0.42 13.77 22.17
CA VAL A 250 0.94 14.97 21.52
C VAL A 250 1.17 14.72 20.05
N THR A 251 1.01 15.76 19.23
CA THR A 251 1.40 15.74 17.83
C THR A 251 2.79 16.35 17.71
N VAL A 252 3.74 15.59 17.19
CA VAL A 252 5.11 16.03 16.94
C VAL A 252 5.26 16.28 15.44
N HIS A 253 5.51 17.54 15.09
CA HIS A 253 5.68 17.99 13.72
C HIS A 253 7.14 17.92 13.27
N ASP A 254 8.07 18.25 14.16
CA ASP A 254 9.51 18.07 13.94
C ASP A 254 10.01 16.88 14.74
N PHE A 255 10.10 15.74 14.07
CA PHE A 255 10.52 14.48 14.68
C PHE A 255 11.87 13.98 14.15
N GLY A 256 12.48 14.68 13.19
CA GLY A 256 13.73 14.29 12.54
C GLY A 256 14.90 14.17 13.53
N ALA A 257 15.06 15.15 14.44
CA ALA A 257 16.09 15.11 15.47
C ALA A 257 15.96 13.90 16.43
N GLY A 258 14.77 13.30 16.51
CA GLY A 258 14.50 12.11 17.32
C GLY A 258 14.59 10.78 16.55
N ALA A 259 15.05 10.78 15.31
CA ALA A 259 15.00 9.62 14.41
C ALA A 259 15.50 8.30 15.00
N ALA A 260 16.67 8.33 15.65
CA ALA A 260 17.25 7.14 16.29
C ALA A 260 16.33 6.54 17.35
N ARG A 261 15.67 7.39 18.15
CA ARG A 261 14.72 6.97 19.18
C ARG A 261 13.49 6.31 18.57
N TRP A 262 12.95 6.87 17.49
CA TRP A 262 11.77 6.33 16.84
C TRP A 262 12.06 4.98 16.17
N ALA A 263 13.20 4.87 15.48
CA ALA A 263 13.67 3.63 14.90
C ALA A 263 13.86 2.53 15.96
N ALA A 264 14.48 2.85 17.10
CA ALA A 264 14.64 1.91 18.21
C ALA A 264 13.28 1.44 18.76
N GLN A 265 12.29 2.32 18.84
CA GLN A 265 10.97 1.96 19.33
C GLN A 265 10.22 1.03 18.36
N VAL A 266 10.31 1.25 17.04
CA VAL A 266 9.75 0.32 16.05
C VAL A 266 10.50 -1.01 16.06
N GLU A 267 11.83 -0.98 16.22
CA GLU A 267 12.62 -2.22 16.31
C GLU A 267 12.21 -3.07 17.51
N ALA A 268 11.88 -2.47 18.65
CA ALA A 268 11.36 -3.21 19.81
C ALA A 268 10.04 -3.94 19.48
N VAL A 269 9.14 -3.29 18.73
CA VAL A 269 7.88 -3.91 18.25
C VAL A 269 8.19 -5.00 17.22
N TYR A 270 9.10 -4.73 16.30
CA TYR A 270 9.55 -5.66 15.26
C TYR A 270 10.14 -6.94 15.87
N ALA A 271 10.99 -6.81 16.89
CA ALA A 271 11.62 -7.94 17.58
C ALA A 271 10.56 -8.80 18.29
N ALA A 272 9.60 -8.17 18.97
CA ALA A 272 8.56 -8.85 19.75
C ALA A 272 7.42 -9.44 18.91
N ALA A 273 7.20 -8.95 17.68
CA ALA A 273 6.08 -9.38 16.84
C ALA A 273 6.18 -10.89 16.45
N PRO A 274 5.15 -11.70 16.72
CA PRO A 274 5.08 -13.07 16.24
C PRO A 274 4.65 -13.11 14.77
N GLY A 275 5.26 -13.98 13.97
CA GLY A 275 4.85 -14.25 12.59
C GLY A 275 5.59 -13.39 11.55
N PHE A 276 4.90 -13.10 10.45
CA PHE A 276 5.46 -12.38 9.29
C PHE A 276 5.94 -10.99 9.68
N LYS A 277 7.19 -10.69 9.35
CA LYS A 277 7.80 -9.38 9.58
C LYS A 277 8.01 -8.65 8.26
N ARG A 278 7.58 -7.40 8.23
CA ARG A 278 7.69 -6.49 7.08
C ARG A 278 9.07 -5.82 7.02
N GLU A 279 9.16 -4.76 6.23
CA GLU A 279 10.33 -3.90 6.09
C GLU A 279 10.77 -3.33 7.46
N ARG A 280 12.08 -3.28 7.72
CA ARG A 280 12.65 -2.66 8.92
C ARG A 280 12.87 -1.18 8.68
N LEU A 281 12.36 -0.34 9.59
CA LEU A 281 12.54 1.10 9.53
C LEU A 281 13.85 1.51 10.21
N CYS A 282 14.59 2.43 9.60
CA CYS A 282 15.86 2.94 10.09
C CYS A 282 15.73 4.41 10.53
N PRO A 283 16.75 5.02 11.18
CA PRO A 283 16.73 6.45 11.49
C PRO A 283 16.52 7.33 10.24
N ALA A 284 17.17 7.00 9.12
CA ALA A 284 17.04 7.76 7.87
C ALA A 284 15.59 7.83 7.37
N TYR A 285 14.75 6.83 7.64
CA TYR A 285 13.31 6.88 7.36
C TYR A 285 12.64 8.04 8.09
N TYR A 286 12.90 8.22 9.37
CA TYR A 286 12.28 9.31 10.14
C TYR A 286 12.84 10.68 9.75
N GLU A 287 14.13 10.78 9.43
CA GLU A 287 14.75 12.02 8.96
C GLU A 287 14.13 12.49 7.64
N THR A 288 14.04 11.58 6.67
CA THR A 288 13.50 11.87 5.33
C THR A 288 12.00 12.10 5.36
N MET A 289 11.24 11.31 6.12
CA MET A 289 9.79 11.50 6.30
C MET A 289 9.44 12.78 7.05
N ASN A 290 10.35 13.34 7.87
CA ASN A 290 10.18 14.67 8.48
C ASN A 290 10.46 15.78 7.47
N ARG A 291 11.50 15.60 6.65
CA ARG A 291 12.03 16.63 5.75
C ARG A 291 11.22 16.78 4.46
N LEU A 292 10.94 15.68 3.75
CA LEU A 292 10.50 15.73 2.36
C LEU A 292 8.97 15.91 2.22
N PRO A 293 8.11 15.10 2.87
CA PRO A 293 6.68 15.41 2.93
C PRO A 293 6.36 16.65 3.78
N GLY A 294 7.28 17.06 4.67
CA GLY A 294 7.13 18.21 5.54
C GLY A 294 5.85 18.14 6.38
N ALA A 295 5.01 19.18 6.28
CA ALA A 295 3.77 19.30 7.05
C ALA A 295 2.74 18.17 6.81
N ALA A 296 2.91 17.41 5.72
CA ALA A 296 2.10 16.24 5.37
C ALA A 296 2.45 14.98 6.17
N SER A 297 3.53 15.00 6.96
CA SER A 297 3.95 13.89 7.81
C SER A 297 4.10 14.35 9.25
N ARG A 298 3.50 13.60 10.19
CA ARG A 298 3.51 13.93 11.63
C ARG A 298 3.59 12.67 12.45
N LEU A 299 4.13 12.76 13.67
CA LEU A 299 3.98 11.69 14.65
C LEU A 299 2.88 12.04 15.64
N VAL A 300 2.02 11.07 15.93
CA VAL A 300 1.15 11.07 17.12
C VAL A 300 1.85 10.24 18.18
N VAL A 301 2.24 10.87 19.27
CA VAL A 301 3.07 10.28 20.33
C VAL A 301 2.29 10.21 21.62
N VAL A 302 2.34 9.06 22.30
CA VAL A 302 1.90 8.94 23.69
C VAL A 302 3.11 9.20 24.57
N GLU A 303 3.03 10.21 25.41
CA GLU A 303 4.07 10.57 26.37
C GLU A 303 3.64 10.29 27.81
N GLN A 304 4.61 10.01 28.67
CA GLN A 304 4.45 9.98 30.12
C GLN A 304 5.70 10.61 30.75
N ASP A 305 5.52 11.60 31.63
CA ASP A 305 6.62 12.30 32.33
C ASP A 305 7.71 12.85 31.37
N GLY A 306 7.27 13.41 30.23
CA GLY A 306 8.16 13.95 29.19
C GLY A 306 8.89 12.90 28.34
N ARG A 307 8.61 11.60 28.54
CA ARG A 307 9.20 10.50 27.77
C ARG A 307 8.19 9.91 26.79
N PRO A 308 8.55 9.74 25.50
CA PRO A 308 7.69 9.06 24.54
C PRO A 308 7.63 7.55 24.84
N LEU A 309 6.41 7.01 24.92
CA LEU A 309 6.14 5.59 25.17
C LEU A 309 5.69 4.84 23.92
N ALA A 310 4.93 5.51 23.06
CA ALA A 310 4.41 4.96 21.82
C ALA A 310 4.35 6.05 20.75
N HIS A 311 4.45 5.68 19.48
CA HIS A 311 4.25 6.61 18.37
C HIS A 311 3.55 5.91 17.20
N GLY A 312 2.84 6.70 16.41
CA GLY A 312 2.37 6.34 15.09
C GLY A 312 2.61 7.50 14.13
N MET A 313 2.97 7.20 12.88
CA MET A 313 3.10 8.21 11.84
C MET A 313 1.75 8.41 11.16
N VAL A 314 1.39 9.67 10.95
CA VAL A 314 0.19 10.08 10.23
C VAL A 314 0.63 10.85 8.99
N LEU A 315 0.12 10.42 7.84
CA LEU A 315 0.29 11.10 6.57
C LEU A 315 -1.04 11.78 6.21
N VAL A 316 -1.00 13.08 5.92
CA VAL A 316 -2.17 13.91 5.60
C VAL A 316 -2.11 14.47 4.19
#